data_AF-A0A653DUV0-F1
#
_entry.id   AF-A0A653DUV0-F1
#
_cell.length_a   1.000
_cell.length_b   1.000
_cell.length_c   1.000
_cell.angle_alpha   90.00
_cell.angle_beta   90.00
_cell.angle_gamma   90.00
#
_symmetry.space_group_name_H-M   'P 1'
#
loop_
_entity.id
_entity.type
_entity.pdbx_description
1 polymer ?
#
loop_
_entity_poly.entity_id
_entity_poly.type
_entity_poly.pdbx_seq_one_letter_code
_entity_poly.pdbx_strand_id
1 'polypeptide(L)'
;MPRGRVKKEGPESGEDSDEYRKRRDRNNLAVKRSRVKSKQRTQETMHRVNELRNENTILEEKVKTLTKELGFLKELFLAHASNTADKSKFEGVDLQKLLADTDSSASGSVDNTNAENT
;
A
#
# COMPACT_ATOMS: atom_id res chain seq x y z
N MET A 1 -24.18 36.46 -21.26
CA MET A 1 -25.55 36.64 -20.71
C MET A 1 -25.62 35.99 -19.33
N PRO A 2 -26.11 36.69 -18.27
CA PRO A 2 -26.20 36.10 -16.94
C PRO A 2 -27.47 35.24 -16.85
N ARG A 3 -27.32 33.96 -16.45
CA ARG A 3 -28.45 33.04 -16.27
C ARG A 3 -29.23 33.42 -15.02
N GLY A 4 -30.45 33.92 -15.21
CA GLY A 4 -31.39 34.27 -14.15
C GLY A 4 -31.70 33.08 -13.24
N ARG A 5 -31.62 33.32 -11.93
CA ARG A 5 -32.05 32.38 -10.89
C ARG A 5 -33.57 32.28 -10.94
N VAL A 6 -34.09 31.18 -11.49
CA VAL A 6 -35.53 30.91 -11.50
C VAL A 6 -36.01 30.76 -10.05
N LYS A 7 -36.82 31.73 -9.59
CA LYS A 7 -37.45 31.74 -8.26
C LYS A 7 -38.50 30.64 -8.27
N LYS A 8 -38.19 29.49 -7.66
CA LYS A 8 -39.12 28.36 -7.56
C LYS A 8 -40.17 28.72 -6.51
N GLU A 9 -41.40 28.95 -6.95
CA GLU A 9 -42.57 29.10 -6.09
C GLU A 9 -42.67 27.86 -5.20
N GLY A 10 -42.81 28.09 -3.89
CA GLY A 10 -42.92 27.02 -2.90
C GLY A 10 -44.30 26.35 -3.00
N PRO A 11 -44.45 25.12 -2.47
CA PRO A 11 -45.74 24.45 -2.46
C PRO A 11 -46.72 25.25 -1.57
N GLU A 12 -47.66 25.96 -2.19
CA GLU A 12 -48.89 26.40 -1.55
C GLU A 12 -49.75 25.17 -1.23
N SER A 13 -50.43 25.19 -0.07
CA SER A 13 -51.32 24.15 0.49
C SER A 13 -50.66 23.09 1.40
N GLY A 14 -51.29 22.90 2.57
CA GLY A 14 -50.77 22.19 3.75
C GLY A 14 -50.33 20.74 3.52
N GLU A 15 -50.99 19.98 2.65
CA GLU A 15 -50.63 18.57 2.37
C GLU A 15 -49.42 18.45 1.42
N ASP A 16 -49.37 19.24 0.34
CA ASP A 16 -48.24 19.30 -0.59
C ASP A 16 -46.97 19.85 0.10
N SER A 17 -47.15 20.74 1.08
CA SER A 17 -46.08 21.26 1.92
C SER A 17 -45.47 20.20 2.84
N ASP A 18 -46.28 19.31 3.41
CA ASP A 18 -45.85 18.24 4.30
C ASP A 18 -45.16 17.11 3.53
N GLU A 19 -45.70 16.72 2.37
CA GLU A 19 -45.03 15.77 1.47
C GLU A 19 -43.71 16.33 0.93
N TYR A 20 -43.66 17.62 0.59
CA TYR A 20 -42.42 18.29 0.23
C TYR A 20 -41.40 18.24 1.38
N ARG A 21 -41.81 18.53 2.61
CA ARG A 21 -40.92 18.49 3.79
C ARG A 21 -40.36 17.09 4.02
N LYS A 22 -41.20 16.06 3.99
CA LYS A 22 -40.77 14.64 4.09
C LYS A 22 -39.78 14.26 3.00
N ARG A 23 -40.02 14.66 1.74
CA ARG A 23 -39.08 14.42 0.62
C ARG A 23 -37.75 15.14 0.84
N ARG A 24 -37.77 16.37 1.33
CA ARG A 24 -36.56 17.16 1.58
C ARG A 24 -35.75 16.57 2.71
N ASP A 25 -36.39 16.17 3.81
CA ASP A 25 -35.74 15.52 4.95
C ASP A 25 -35.08 14.20 4.54
N ARG A 26 -35.77 13.39 3.74
CA ARG A 26 -35.20 12.15 3.17
C ARG A 26 -33.99 12.43 2.28
N ASN A 27 -34.04 13.46 1.43
CA ASN A 27 -32.91 13.83 0.58
C ASN A 27 -31.74 14.37 1.41
N ASN A 28 -31.99 15.23 2.40
CA ASN A 28 -30.96 15.74 3.30
C ASN A 28 -30.25 14.60 4.03
N LEU A 29 -31.01 13.61 4.51
CA LEU A 29 -30.46 12.41 5.11
C LEU A 29 -29.62 11.60 4.11
N ALA A 30 -30.11 11.41 2.89
CA ALA A 30 -29.37 10.70 1.84
C ALA A 30 -28.05 11.41 1.47
N VAL A 31 -28.06 12.73 1.38
CA VAL A 31 -26.85 13.54 1.13
C VAL A 31 -25.87 13.41 2.29
N LYS A 32 -26.34 13.52 3.54
CA LYS A 32 -25.49 13.34 4.73
C LYS A 32 -24.85 11.95 4.74
N ARG A 33 -25.64 10.90 4.49
CA ARG A 33 -25.15 9.51 4.36
C ARG A 33 -24.12 9.37 3.23
N SER A 34 -24.39 9.94 2.07
CA SER A 34 -23.48 9.88 0.92
C SER A 34 -22.13 10.56 1.21
N ARG A 35 -22.16 11.75 1.83
CA ARG A 35 -20.94 12.47 2.24
C ARG A 35 -20.13 11.67 3.25
N VAL A 36 -20.77 11.13 4.29
CA VAL A 36 -20.09 10.29 5.30
C VAL A 36 -19.48 9.06 4.64
N LYS A 37 -20.23 8.35 3.78
CA LYS A 37 -19.73 7.18 3.05
C LYS A 37 -18.54 7.53 2.15
N SER A 38 -18.55 8.69 1.50
CA SER A 38 -17.40 9.14 0.69
C SER A 38 -16.18 9.40 1.56
N LYS A 39 -16.35 10.13 2.67
CA LYS A 39 -15.26 10.43 3.61
C LYS A 39 -14.68 9.15 4.22
N GLN A 40 -15.55 8.22 4.62
CA GLN A 40 -15.14 6.93 5.18
C GLN A 40 -14.34 6.11 4.17
N ARG A 41 -14.79 6.02 2.90
CA ARG A 41 -14.02 5.31 1.86
C ARG A 41 -12.62 5.89 1.66
N THR A 42 -12.50 7.22 1.67
CA THR A 42 -11.18 7.87 1.59
C THR A 42 -10.31 7.50 2.80
N GLN A 43 -10.87 7.55 4.01
CA GLN A 43 -10.15 7.17 5.23
C GLN A 43 -9.72 5.70 5.24
N GLU A 44 -10.61 4.78 4.86
CA GLU A 44 -10.32 3.34 4.74
C GLU A 44 -9.22 3.08 3.71
N THR A 45 -9.26 3.78 2.57
CA THR A 45 -8.22 3.67 1.55
C THR A 45 -6.86 4.13 2.09
N MET A 46 -6.81 5.28 2.76
CA MET A 46 -5.58 5.78 3.37
C MET A 46 -5.05 4.83 4.46
N HIS A 47 -5.95 4.28 5.27
CA HIS A 47 -5.59 3.28 6.27
C HIS A 47 -4.97 2.04 5.63
N ARG A 48 -5.61 1.50 4.57
CA ARG A 48 -5.10 0.33 3.86
C ARG A 48 -3.75 0.58 3.19
N VAL A 49 -3.51 1.77 2.64
CA VAL A 49 -2.20 2.15 2.10
C VAL A 49 -1.14 2.16 3.19
N ASN A 50 -1.45 2.68 4.38
CA ASN A 50 -0.51 2.69 5.50
C ASN A 50 -0.22 1.27 6.02
N GLU A 51 -1.25 0.41 6.12
CA GLU A 51 -1.05 -1.00 6.46
C GLU A 51 -0.12 -1.69 5.47
N LEU A 52 -0.38 -1.54 4.17
CA LEU A 52 0.44 -2.14 3.12
C LEU A 52 1.88 -1.62 3.13
N ARG A 53 2.10 -0.33 3.44
CA ARG A 53 3.45 0.22 3.61
C ARG A 53 4.17 -0.42 4.78
N ASN A 54 3.52 -0.53 5.94
CA ASN A 54 4.10 -1.17 7.11
C ASN A 54 4.40 -2.65 6.86
N GLU A 55 3.47 -3.39 6.24
CA GLU A 55 3.66 -4.78 5.84
C GLU A 55 4.87 -4.91 4.88
N ASN A 56 4.99 -4.02 3.91
CA ASN A 56 6.11 -4.02 2.97
C ASN A 56 7.45 -3.79 3.68
N THR A 57 7.55 -2.77 4.54
CA THR A 57 8.77 -2.53 5.34
C THR A 57 9.18 -3.75 6.17
N ILE A 58 8.22 -4.43 6.82
CA ILE A 58 8.50 -5.66 7.57
C ILE A 58 9.01 -6.78 6.65
N LEU A 59 8.42 -6.92 5.46
CA LEU A 59 8.86 -7.93 4.49
C LEU A 59 10.26 -7.62 3.94
N GLU A 60 10.56 -6.37 3.63
CA GLU A 60 11.88 -5.91 3.21
C GLU A 60 12.95 -6.19 4.27
N GLU A 61 12.65 -5.92 5.55
CA GLU A 61 13.55 -6.25 6.66
C GLU A 61 13.78 -7.75 6.80
N LYS A 62 12.74 -8.57 6.64
CA LYS A 62 12.85 -10.04 6.64
C LYS A 62 13.71 -10.54 5.49
N VAL A 63 13.47 -10.06 4.27
CA VAL A 63 14.30 -10.40 3.11
C VAL A 63 15.75 -10.01 3.36
N LYS A 64 16.01 -8.79 3.82
CA LYS A 64 17.36 -8.31 4.14
C LYS A 64 18.05 -9.19 5.18
N THR A 65 17.34 -9.62 6.21
CA THR A 65 17.87 -10.49 7.26
C THR A 65 18.22 -11.87 6.70
N LEU A 66 17.30 -12.50 5.98
CA LEU A 66 17.52 -13.80 5.35
C LEU A 66 18.65 -13.76 4.31
N THR A 67 18.77 -12.69 3.52
CA THR A 67 19.87 -12.51 2.58
C THR A 67 21.22 -12.45 3.29
N LYS A 68 21.30 -11.74 4.42
CA LYS A 68 22.52 -11.69 5.23
C LYS A 68 22.86 -13.04 5.86
N GLU A 69 21.87 -13.72 6.44
CA GLU A 69 22.05 -15.06 7.03
C GLU A 69 22.52 -16.07 5.97
N LEU A 70 21.94 -16.02 4.77
CA LEU A 70 22.36 -16.85 3.65
C LEU A 70 23.79 -16.53 3.20
N GLY A 71 24.14 -15.24 3.10
CA GLY A 71 25.51 -14.81 2.81
C GLY A 71 26.51 -15.34 3.84
N PHE A 72 26.20 -15.18 5.14
CA PHE A 72 27.01 -15.70 6.23
C PHE A 72 27.21 -17.21 6.17
N LEU A 73 26.14 -17.98 5.90
CA LEU A 73 26.24 -19.44 5.79
C LEU A 73 27.08 -19.87 4.59
N LYS A 74 26.99 -19.16 3.46
CA LYS A 74 27.85 -19.38 2.28
C LYS A 74 29.31 -19.12 2.63
N GLU A 75 29.62 -17.98 3.24
CA GLU A 75 30.99 -17.65 3.68
C GLU A 75 31.55 -18.69 4.66
N LEU A 76 30.75 -19.12 5.64
CA LEU A 76 31.13 -20.15 6.59
C LEU A 76 31.42 -21.50 5.89
N PHE A 77 30.57 -21.89 4.94
CA PHE A 77 30.75 -23.10 4.16
C PHE A 77 32.03 -23.04 3.31
N LEU A 78 32.30 -21.90 2.66
CA LEU A 78 33.54 -21.69 1.90
C LEU A 78 34.77 -21.75 2.79
N ALA A 79 34.76 -21.07 3.95
CA ALA A 79 35.89 -21.07 4.88
C ALA A 79 36.21 -22.49 5.41
N HIS A 80 35.17 -23.28 5.70
CA HIS A 80 35.32 -24.67 6.11
C HIS A 80 35.82 -25.56 4.95
N ALA A 81 35.29 -25.35 3.74
CA ALA A 81 35.73 -26.05 2.53
C ALA A 81 37.19 -25.76 2.19
N SER A 82 37.65 -24.51 2.36
CA SER A 82 39.05 -24.13 2.13
C SER A 82 40.01 -24.68 3.19
N ASN A 83 39.55 -24.88 4.42
CA ASN A 83 40.34 -25.45 5.53
C ASN A 83 40.33 -26.99 5.57
N THR A 84 39.38 -27.65 4.89
CA THR A 84 39.30 -29.11 4.83
C THR A 84 40.18 -29.63 3.69
N ALA A 85 41.04 -30.61 3.98
CA ALA A 85 41.99 -31.19 3.01
C ALA A 85 41.33 -31.93 1.81
N ASP A 86 40.02 -32.21 1.88
CA ASP A 86 39.25 -32.88 0.82
C ASP A 86 38.82 -31.91 -0.29
N LYS A 87 39.81 -31.38 -1.05
CA LYS A 87 39.53 -30.60 -2.28
C LYS A 87 38.73 -31.40 -3.32
N SER A 88 38.78 -32.73 -3.27
CA SER A 88 38.04 -33.65 -4.14
C SER A 88 36.52 -33.58 -3.98
N LYS A 89 35.99 -33.12 -2.85
CA LYS A 89 34.54 -32.95 -2.66
C LYS A 89 33.97 -31.71 -3.35
N PHE A 90 34.82 -30.77 -3.75
CA PHE A 90 34.43 -29.50 -4.34
C PHE A 90 34.76 -29.40 -5.84
N GLU A 91 35.27 -30.48 -6.44
CA GLU A 91 35.47 -30.57 -7.89
C GLU A 91 34.12 -30.41 -8.61
N GLY A 92 34.00 -29.34 -9.40
CA GLY A 92 32.80 -29.01 -10.17
C GLY A 92 31.85 -28.00 -9.51
N VAL A 93 32.13 -27.53 -8.29
CA VAL A 93 31.36 -26.46 -7.63
C VAL A 93 32.08 -25.13 -7.82
N ASP A 94 31.54 -24.27 -8.69
CA ASP A 94 32.04 -22.90 -8.87
C ASP A 94 31.60 -22.03 -7.69
N LEU A 95 32.47 -21.92 -6.69
CA LEU A 95 32.26 -21.14 -5.47
C LEU A 95 32.13 -19.64 -5.76
N GLN A 96 32.75 -19.15 -6.82
CA GLN A 96 32.68 -17.74 -7.22
C GLN A 96 31.26 -17.38 -7.70
N LYS A 97 30.64 -18.28 -8.44
CA LYS A 97 29.24 -18.14 -8.89
C LYS A 97 28.25 -18.11 -7.73
N LEU A 98 28.53 -18.86 -6.65
CA LEU A 98 27.67 -18.89 -5.47
C LEU A 98 27.59 -17.54 -4.73
N LEU A 99 28.63 -16.70 -4.84
CA LEU A 99 28.66 -15.35 -4.28
C LEU A 99 27.97 -14.31 -5.18
N ALA A 100 27.97 -14.50 -6.50
CA ALA A 100 27.49 -13.48 -7.44
C ALA A 100 25.96 -13.25 -7.38
N ASP A 101 25.18 -14.28 -7.02
CA ASP A 101 23.71 -14.22 -7.06
C ASP A 101 23.07 -13.37 -5.94
N THR A 102 23.83 -12.93 -4.92
CA THR A 102 23.26 -12.21 -3.76
C THR A 102 23.13 -10.69 -3.96
N ASP A 103 23.90 -10.09 -4.87
CA ASP A 103 23.94 -8.63 -5.02
C ASP A 103 22.90 -8.11 -6.03
N SER A 104 22.45 -8.94 -6.96
CA SER A 104 21.55 -8.53 -8.05
C SER A 104 20.11 -8.21 -7.62
N SER A 105 19.65 -8.67 -6.46
CA SER A 105 18.28 -8.40 -5.98
C SER A 105 18.14 -7.15 -5.10
N ALA A 106 19.23 -6.44 -4.82
CA ALA A 106 19.25 -5.30 -3.89
C ALA A 106 18.79 -3.95 -4.49
N SER A 107 18.52 -3.85 -5.80
CA SER A 107 18.30 -2.55 -6.47
C SER A 107 16.83 -2.11 -6.65
N GLY A 108 15.87 -2.83 -6.10
CA GLY A 108 14.45 -2.48 -6.18
C GLY A 108 13.98 -1.39 -5.20
N SER A 109 14.80 -0.37 -4.90
CA SER A 109 14.35 0.78 -4.12
C SER A 109 13.56 1.73 -5.04
N VAL A 110 12.25 1.53 -5.08
CA VAL A 110 11.33 2.53 -5.65
C VAL A 110 10.81 3.37 -4.50
N ASP A 111 11.61 4.38 -4.11
CA ASP A 111 11.15 5.46 -3.25
C ASP A 111 10.04 6.23 -3.99
N ASN A 112 8.80 5.80 -3.81
CA ASN A 112 7.64 6.54 -4.28
C ASN A 112 7.28 7.60 -3.23
N THR A 113 8.03 8.69 -3.25
CA THR A 113 7.70 9.93 -2.54
C THR A 113 6.50 10.58 -3.21
N ASN A 114 5.29 10.08 -2.92
CA ASN A 114 4.12 10.89 -3.22
C ASN A 114 3.90 11.86 -2.06
N ALA A 115 4.30 13.09 -2.34
CA ALA A 115 4.20 14.26 -1.51
C ALA A 115 2.80 14.41 -0.91
N GLU A 116 2.82 14.99 0.29
CA GLU A 116 1.73 15.71 0.93
C GLU A 116 0.69 16.19 -0.08
N ASN A 117 -0.59 15.84 0.16
CA ASN A 117 -1.66 16.62 -0.41
C ASN A 117 -2.66 16.99 0.70
N THR A 118 -2.80 18.30 0.80
CA THR A 118 -3.70 19.15 1.60
C THR A 118 -5.15 18.71 1.61
#